data_AF-A0A4P9YCJ3-F1
#
_entry.id   AF-A0A4P9YCJ3-F1
#
_cell.length_a   1.000
_cell.length_b   1.000
_cell.length_c   1.000
_cell.angle_alpha   90.00
_cell.angle_beta   90.00
_cell.angle_gamma   90.00
#
_symmetry.space_group_name_H-M   'P 1'
#
loop_
_entity.id
_entity.type
_entity.pdbx_description
1 polymer ?
#
loop_
_entity_poly.entity_id
_entity_poly.type
_entity_poly.pdbx_seq_one_letter_code
_entity_poly.pdbx_strand_id
1 'polypeptide(L)'
;MSYQHSESEAPSESEIQKRLDYMTSMVYPTIQKLSENHILKEASKFNKSNKLTFFQQGAQVMVKDELRTSKSQPRYTGPFTILRRNQGGVYVLQGPDGSIYNRPPHALKLFRQPAINPGKSAEVGNILDYRLNNITNEDEYLVKWKNQTHSCNSWVSIKDFDNHQPIHLYWKRLHLDHNQQTSTSQFNNLLKRKTTSLIVTLQLDRVQTRGRTRSRAHTKRNH
;
A
#
# COMPACT_ATOMS: atom_id res chain seq x y z
N MET A 1 26.39 37.68 55.86
CA MET A 1 26.88 36.33 56.21
C MET A 1 28.40 36.37 56.12
N SER A 2 29.07 36.60 57.25
CA SER A 2 30.53 36.72 57.32
C SER A 2 31.14 35.32 57.40
N TYR A 3 32.05 34.99 56.49
CA TYR A 3 32.79 33.73 56.52
C TYR A 3 33.82 33.81 57.66
N GLN A 4 33.43 33.39 58.86
CA GLN A 4 34.38 33.13 59.94
C GLN A 4 35.14 31.84 59.62
N HIS A 5 36.43 32.03 59.31
CA HIS A 5 37.55 31.11 59.43
C HIS A 5 37.24 29.78 60.13
N SER A 6 37.10 28.71 59.33
CA SER A 6 37.32 27.36 59.83
C SER A 6 38.84 27.14 59.92
N GLU A 7 39.41 27.26 61.12
CA GLU A 7 40.77 26.80 61.37
C GLU A 7 40.79 25.28 61.14
N SER A 8 41.37 24.84 60.01
CA SER A 8 41.67 23.44 59.79
C SER A 8 43.04 23.16 60.40
N GLU A 9 43.07 22.51 61.57
CA GLU A 9 44.31 21.96 62.10
C GLU A 9 44.93 20.99 61.08
N ALA A 10 46.25 21.05 60.91
CA ALA A 10 46.95 20.15 60.01
C ALA A 10 46.81 18.71 60.55
N PRO A 11 46.34 17.75 59.73
CA PRO A 11 46.13 16.38 60.19
C PRO A 11 47.45 15.74 60.61
N SER A 12 47.40 14.89 61.63
CA SER A 12 48.58 14.17 62.11
C SER A 12 49.08 13.17 61.06
N GLU A 13 50.39 12.87 61.05
CA GLU A 13 51.00 11.92 60.12
C GLU A 13 50.28 10.56 60.10
N SER A 14 49.88 10.08 61.28
CA SER A 14 49.15 8.82 61.40
C SER A 14 47.77 8.83 60.73
N GLU A 15 47.12 10.00 60.69
CA GLU A 15 45.81 10.19 60.08
C GLU A 15 45.92 10.28 58.55
N ILE A 16 46.98 10.93 58.06
CA ILE A 16 47.31 10.97 56.64
C ILE A 16 47.55 9.54 56.13
N GLN A 17 48.33 8.74 56.85
CA GLN A 17 48.62 7.35 56.48
C GLN A 17 47.33 6.50 56.44
N LYS A 18 46.48 6.58 57.47
CA LYS A 18 45.18 5.88 57.50
C LYS A 18 44.29 6.27 56.32
N ARG A 19 44.28 7.56 55.96
CA ARG A 19 43.49 8.05 54.82
C ARG A 19 44.04 7.56 53.49
N LEU A 20 45.37 7.50 53.33
CA LEU A 20 46.02 6.99 52.14
C LEU A 20 45.74 5.49 51.96
N ASP A 21 45.82 4.71 53.04
CA ASP A 21 45.48 3.29 53.05
C ASP A 21 44.01 3.06 52.68
N TYR A 22 43.09 3.86 53.23
CA TYR A 22 41.67 3.81 52.89
C TYR A 22 41.40 4.13 51.41
N MET A 23 42.01 5.20 50.89
CA MET A 23 41.86 5.58 49.49
C MET A 23 42.39 4.49 48.55
N THR A 24 43.55 3.92 48.86
CA THR A 24 44.24 2.95 48.00
C THR A 24 43.58 1.57 48.03
N SER A 25 43.16 1.10 49.20
CA SER A 25 42.57 -0.24 49.36
C SER A 25 41.09 -0.32 49.00
N MET A 26 40.34 0.77 49.22
CA MET A 26 38.87 0.75 49.10
C MET A 26 38.35 1.69 48.02
N VAL A 27 38.75 2.96 48.03
CA VAL A 27 38.13 3.99 47.15
C VAL A 27 38.56 3.84 45.70
N TYR A 28 39.86 3.77 45.42
CA TYR A 28 40.32 3.68 44.03
C TYR A 28 39.84 2.40 43.32
N PRO A 29 39.92 1.20 43.93
CA PRO A 29 39.41 -0.02 43.30
C PRO A 29 37.90 0.04 43.04
N THR A 30 37.12 0.65 43.94
CA THR A 30 35.67 0.79 43.75
C THR A 30 35.33 1.75 42.62
N ILE A 31 36.00 2.91 42.54
CA ILE A 31 35.84 3.85 41.43
C ILE A 31 36.25 3.20 40.10
N GLN A 32 37.36 2.47 40.08
CA GLN A 32 37.81 1.76 38.89
C GLN A 32 36.73 0.77 38.42
N LYS A 33 36.23 -0.08 39.31
CA LYS A 33 35.17 -1.06 39.00
C LYS A 33 33.89 -0.38 38.52
N LEU A 34 33.51 0.75 39.10
CA LEU A 34 32.35 1.54 38.65
C LEU A 34 32.57 2.07 37.23
N SER A 35 33.75 2.63 36.94
CA SER A 35 34.13 3.12 35.61
C SER A 35 34.13 2.01 34.57
N GLU A 36 34.75 0.87 34.87
CA GLU A 36 34.78 -0.30 33.98
C GLU A 36 33.38 -0.78 33.63
N ASN A 37 32.51 -0.92 34.64
CA ASN A 37 31.11 -1.30 34.42
C ASN A 37 30.36 -0.29 33.55
N HIS A 38 30.63 1.01 33.72
CA HIS A 38 30.05 2.06 32.90
C HIS A 38 30.53 1.96 31.45
N ILE A 39 31.84 1.82 31.23
CA ILE A 39 32.45 1.66 29.90
C ILE A 39 31.86 0.43 29.19
N LEU A 40 31.76 -0.70 29.89
CA LEU A 40 31.19 -1.94 29.33
C LEU A 40 29.72 -1.78 28.93
N LYS A 41 28.92 -1.10 29.76
CA LYS A 41 27.51 -0.81 29.46
C LYS A 41 27.38 0.10 28.24
N GLU A 42 28.16 1.16 28.17
CA GLU A 42 28.14 2.09 27.03
C GLU A 42 28.64 1.42 25.75
N ALA A 43 29.72 0.63 25.81
CA ALA A 43 30.20 -0.15 24.68
C ALA A 43 29.13 -1.14 24.17
N SER A 44 28.44 -1.83 25.09
CA SER A 44 27.36 -2.76 24.74
C SER A 44 26.17 -2.06 24.08
N LYS A 45 25.77 -0.88 24.58
CA LYS A 45 24.72 -0.05 23.97
C LYS A 45 25.13 0.43 22.58
N PHE A 46 26.37 0.91 22.45
CA PHE A 46 26.91 1.40 21.18
C PHE A 46 26.95 0.29 20.12
N ASN A 47 27.47 -0.89 20.46
CA ASN A 47 27.55 -2.03 19.54
C ASN A 47 26.17 -2.53 19.12
N LYS A 48 25.15 -2.39 19.99
CA LYS A 48 23.77 -2.77 19.66
C LYS A 48 23.13 -1.85 18.63
N SER A 49 23.36 -0.54 18.72
CA SER A 49 22.76 0.46 17.83
C SER A 49 23.57 0.73 16.56
N ASN A 50 24.90 0.66 16.63
CA ASN A 50 25.80 1.01 15.53
C ASN A 50 26.34 -0.26 14.85
N LYS A 51 25.70 -0.65 13.74
CA LYS A 51 26.18 -1.74 12.89
C LYS A 51 27.06 -1.19 11.78
N LEU A 52 28.27 -1.73 11.65
CA LEU A 52 29.15 -1.44 10.52
C LEU A 52 28.61 -2.10 9.25
N THR A 53 28.13 -1.29 8.32
CA THR A 53 27.67 -1.74 7.01
C THR A 53 28.76 -1.53 5.96
N PHE A 54 29.05 -2.59 5.21
CA PHE A 54 29.97 -2.55 4.07
C PHE A 54 29.16 -2.61 2.78
N PHE A 55 29.49 -1.73 1.84
CA PHE A 55 28.83 -1.67 0.55
C PHE A 55 29.84 -1.98 -0.54
N GLN A 56 29.42 -2.77 -1.53
CA GLN A 56 30.26 -3.16 -2.65
C GLN A 56 30.30 -2.04 -3.71
N GLN A 57 31.39 -1.98 -4.46
CA GLN A 57 31.47 -1.12 -5.65
C GLN A 57 30.37 -1.49 -6.65
N GLY A 58 29.75 -0.49 -7.28
CA GLY A 58 28.63 -0.65 -8.19
C GLY A 58 27.26 -0.82 -7.50
N ALA A 59 27.21 -1.01 -6.18
CA ALA A 59 25.94 -1.08 -5.48
C ALA A 59 25.21 0.28 -5.50
N GLN A 60 23.89 0.25 -5.62
CA GLN A 60 23.06 1.44 -5.49
C GLN A 60 22.72 1.68 -4.01
N VAL A 61 22.85 2.93 -3.59
CA VAL A 61 22.57 3.39 -2.22
C VAL A 61 21.77 4.68 -2.23
N MET A 62 20.98 4.90 -1.21
CA MET A 62 20.37 6.19 -0.94
C MET A 62 21.19 6.97 0.08
N VAL A 63 21.21 8.29 -0.06
CA VAL A 63 21.95 9.21 0.81
C VAL A 63 20.98 9.95 1.71
N LYS A 64 21.28 10.03 3.01
CA LYS A 64 20.49 10.82 3.96
C LYS A 64 20.57 12.31 3.59
N ASP A 65 19.43 12.97 3.48
CA ASP A 65 19.36 14.40 3.23
C ASP A 65 19.43 15.18 4.54
N GLU A 66 20.53 15.93 4.71
CA GLU A 66 20.78 16.79 5.87
C GLU A 66 20.15 18.17 5.72
N LEU A 67 19.92 18.62 4.48
CA LEU A 67 19.34 19.93 4.16
C LEU A 67 17.81 19.91 4.14
N ARG A 68 17.23 18.76 4.50
CA ARG A 68 15.78 18.56 4.58
C ARG A 68 15.13 19.61 5.49
N THR A 69 14.32 20.48 4.89
CA THR A 69 13.68 21.60 5.58
C THR A 69 12.31 21.23 6.16
N SER A 70 11.56 20.34 5.50
CA SER A 70 10.18 20.01 5.89
C SER A 70 9.99 18.56 6.31
N LYS A 71 8.95 18.30 7.13
CA LYS A 71 8.59 16.94 7.56
C LYS A 71 8.15 16.05 6.39
N SER A 72 7.54 16.66 5.37
CA SER A 72 7.01 15.96 4.19
C SER A 72 8.08 15.58 3.17
N GLN A 73 9.26 16.21 3.21
CA GLN A 73 10.37 15.85 2.34
C GLN A 73 10.97 14.48 2.73
N PRO A 74 11.40 13.68 1.74
CA PRO A 74 11.98 12.37 2.00
C PRO A 74 13.28 12.51 2.80
N ARG A 75 13.50 11.58 3.75
CA ARG A 75 14.72 11.58 4.58
C ARG A 75 15.97 11.13 3.82
N TYR A 76 15.78 10.34 2.77
CA TYR A 76 16.84 9.81 1.93
C TYR A 76 16.55 10.19 0.48
N THR A 77 17.59 10.62 -0.23
CA THR A 77 17.54 11.03 -1.62
C THR A 77 18.25 10.01 -2.50
N GLY A 78 17.71 9.87 -3.72
CA GLY A 78 18.31 9.26 -4.92
C GLY A 78 18.86 7.84 -4.81
N PRO A 79 18.79 7.03 -5.88
CA PRO A 79 19.78 5.98 -6.05
C PRO A 79 21.10 6.62 -6.51
N PHE A 80 22.16 6.41 -5.73
CA PHE A 80 23.53 6.77 -6.06
C PHE A 80 24.35 5.50 -6.22
N THR A 81 25.25 5.46 -7.20
CA THR A 81 26.11 4.31 -7.45
C THR A 81 27.42 4.47 -6.69
N ILE A 82 27.86 3.44 -5.96
CA ILE A 82 29.16 3.47 -5.28
C ILE A 82 30.28 3.28 -6.30
N LEU A 83 31.18 4.25 -6.39
CA LEU A 83 32.40 4.12 -7.21
C LEU A 83 33.50 3.43 -6.43
N ARG A 84 33.80 3.87 -5.21
CA ARG A 84 34.86 3.30 -4.39
C ARG A 84 34.77 3.74 -2.94
N ARG A 85 35.54 3.08 -2.07
CA ARG A 85 35.77 3.50 -0.69
C ARG A 85 37.18 4.08 -0.56
N ASN A 86 37.31 5.26 0.05
CA ASN A 86 38.60 5.86 0.36
C ASN A 86 39.24 5.19 1.58
N GLN A 87 40.55 5.38 1.78
CA GLN A 87 41.29 4.82 2.92
C GLN A 87 40.71 5.28 4.28
N GLY A 88 40.17 6.49 4.35
CA GLY A 88 39.45 7.02 5.53
C GLY A 88 38.02 6.48 5.72
N GLY A 89 37.59 5.51 4.93
CA GLY A 89 36.29 4.84 5.08
C GLY A 89 35.08 5.57 4.47
N VAL A 90 35.29 6.77 3.92
CA VAL A 90 34.28 7.55 3.17
C VAL A 90 34.04 6.90 1.80
N TYR A 91 32.79 6.83 1.36
CA TYR A 91 32.44 6.34 0.03
C TYR A 91 32.33 7.50 -0.96
N VAL A 92 32.87 7.25 -2.16
CA VAL A 92 32.70 8.09 -3.34
C VAL A 92 31.53 7.53 -4.14
N LEU A 93 30.54 8.37 -4.39
CA LEU A 93 29.29 8.05 -5.04
C LEU A 93 29.17 8.82 -6.35
N GLN A 94 28.47 8.24 -7.31
CA GLN A 94 28.07 8.89 -8.55
C GLN A 94 26.55 9.07 -8.57
N GLY A 95 26.11 10.30 -8.81
CA GLY A 95 24.72 10.63 -9.06
C GLY A 95 24.26 10.21 -10.46
N PRO A 96 22.94 10.23 -10.71
CA PRO A 96 22.37 9.93 -12.03
C PRO A 96 22.79 10.95 -13.11
N ASP A 97 23.16 12.17 -12.70
CA ASP A 97 23.70 13.25 -13.52
C ASP A 97 25.22 13.12 -13.77
N GLY A 98 25.88 12.11 -13.18
CA GLY A 98 27.33 11.93 -13.22
C GLY A 98 28.11 12.72 -12.17
N SER A 99 27.44 13.51 -11.32
CA SER A 99 28.08 14.26 -10.25
C SER A 99 28.67 13.34 -9.18
N ILE A 100 29.81 13.72 -8.62
CA ILE A 100 30.54 12.91 -7.64
C ILE A 100 30.29 13.44 -6.23
N TYR A 101 29.93 12.55 -5.31
CA TYR A 101 29.65 12.88 -3.91
C TYR A 101 30.47 12.04 -2.94
N ASN A 102 30.94 12.66 -1.87
CA ASN A 102 31.62 11.97 -0.77
C ASN A 102 30.69 11.87 0.43
N ARG A 103 30.43 10.65 0.91
CA ARG A 103 29.52 10.42 2.04
C ARG A 103 30.03 9.32 2.99
N PRO A 104 29.87 9.50 4.31
CA PRO A 104 30.27 8.49 5.29
C PRO A 104 29.27 7.31 5.30
N PRO A 105 29.70 6.11 5.75
CA PRO A 105 28.85 4.91 5.70
C PRO A 105 27.50 5.05 6.42
N HIS A 106 27.45 5.80 7.53
CA HIS A 106 26.23 5.98 8.32
C HIS A 106 25.17 6.84 7.63
N ALA A 107 25.55 7.63 6.63
CA ALA A 107 24.64 8.44 5.83
C ALA A 107 24.04 7.65 4.65
N LEU A 108 24.47 6.39 4.46
CA LEU A 108 24.09 5.55 3.34
C LEU A 108 23.11 4.47 3.75
N LYS A 109 22.16 4.18 2.86
CA LYS A 109 21.25 3.05 2.99
C LYS A 109 21.28 2.26 1.70
N LEU A 110 21.46 0.94 1.77
CA LEU A 110 21.43 0.08 0.59
C LEU A 110 20.07 0.22 -0.11
N PHE A 111 20.10 0.56 -1.40
CA PHE A 111 18.93 0.60 -2.23
C PHE A 111 18.76 -0.78 -2.87
N ARG A 112 17.85 -1.58 -2.32
CA ARG A 112 17.40 -2.81 -2.96
C ARG A 112 16.25 -2.42 -3.86
N GLN A 113 16.50 -2.31 -5.16
CA GLN A 113 15.38 -2.37 -6.09
C GLN A 113 14.70 -3.73 -5.85
N PRO A 114 13.37 -3.76 -5.57
CA PRO A 114 12.67 -5.03 -5.72
C PRO A 114 12.98 -5.51 -7.13
N ALA A 115 13.24 -6.81 -7.29
CA ALA A 115 13.22 -7.38 -8.62
C ALA A 115 11.84 -7.01 -9.17
N ILE A 116 11.80 -6.02 -10.07
CA ILE A 116 10.67 -5.84 -10.95
C ILE A 116 10.74 -7.14 -11.71
N ASN A 117 9.99 -8.15 -11.28
CA ASN A 117 9.74 -9.28 -12.14
C ASN A 117 9.18 -8.61 -13.40
N PRO A 118 9.87 -8.66 -14.54
CA PRO A 118 9.25 -8.27 -15.79
C PRO A 118 8.25 -9.37 -16.18
N GLY A 119 7.46 -9.84 -15.20
CA GLY A 119 6.28 -10.63 -15.45
C GLY A 119 5.39 -9.80 -16.35
N LYS A 120 4.69 -10.50 -17.24
CA LYS A 120 3.74 -9.91 -18.18
C LYS A 120 2.59 -9.29 -17.39
N SER A 121 2.77 -8.05 -16.93
CA SER A 121 1.69 -7.25 -16.35
C SER A 121 0.92 -6.60 -17.49
N ALA A 122 -0.40 -6.77 -17.47
CA ALA A 122 -1.29 -6.17 -18.45
C ALA A 122 -2.35 -5.37 -17.71
N GLU A 123 -2.67 -4.18 -18.22
CA GLU A 123 -3.71 -3.36 -17.62
C GLU A 123 -5.09 -3.96 -17.88
N VAL A 124 -5.83 -4.19 -16.79
CA VAL A 124 -7.22 -4.63 -16.83
C VAL A 124 -8.09 -3.48 -17.35
N GLY A 125 -8.80 -3.71 -18.46
CA GLY A 125 -9.73 -2.72 -19.02
C GLY A 125 -11.10 -2.81 -18.35
N ASN A 126 -11.73 -3.97 -18.42
CA ASN A 126 -13.02 -4.21 -17.76
C ASN A 126 -13.20 -5.70 -17.44
N ILE A 127 -14.02 -6.00 -16.44
CA ILE A 127 -14.47 -7.36 -16.16
C ILE A 127 -15.82 -7.57 -16.85
N LEU A 128 -15.89 -8.65 -17.63
CA LEU A 128 -17.08 -9.01 -18.40
C LEU A 128 -17.97 -9.97 -17.64
N ASP A 129 -17.36 -10.95 -16.95
CA ASP A 129 -18.09 -12.04 -16.33
C ASP A 129 -17.35 -12.58 -15.09
N TYR A 130 -18.06 -13.37 -14.30
CA TYR A 130 -17.59 -14.00 -13.06
C TYR A 130 -18.02 -15.46 -13.02
N ARG A 131 -17.11 -16.34 -12.60
CA ARG A 131 -17.41 -17.75 -12.34
C ARG A 131 -16.65 -18.26 -11.12
N LEU A 132 -17.23 -19.27 -10.47
CA LEU A 132 -16.49 -20.10 -9.52
C LEU A 132 -15.85 -21.26 -10.28
N ASN A 133 -14.54 -21.41 -10.21
CA ASN A 133 -13.86 -22.55 -10.82
C ASN A 133 -14.08 -23.80 -9.96
N ASN A 134 -14.88 -24.74 -10.44
CA ASN A 134 -15.23 -25.97 -9.71
C ASN A 134 -14.05 -26.92 -9.46
N ILE A 135 -12.91 -26.72 -10.13
CA ILE A 135 -11.71 -27.56 -9.99
C ILE A 135 -10.81 -27.02 -8.87
N THR A 136 -10.56 -25.71 -8.88
CA THR A 136 -9.69 -25.06 -7.88
C THR A 136 -10.46 -24.51 -6.69
N ASN A 137 -11.79 -24.44 -6.76
CA ASN A 137 -12.68 -23.72 -5.83
C ASN A 137 -12.26 -22.26 -5.63
N GLU A 138 -11.81 -21.61 -6.70
CA GLU A 138 -11.40 -20.21 -6.70
C GLU A 138 -12.31 -19.33 -7.56
N ASP A 139 -12.44 -18.07 -7.15
CA ASP A 139 -13.16 -17.03 -7.87
C ASP A 139 -12.35 -16.58 -9.10
N GLU A 140 -12.92 -16.76 -10.28
CA GLU A 140 -12.33 -16.34 -11.55
C GLU A 140 -13.17 -15.27 -12.24
N TYR A 141 -12.48 -14.29 -12.82
CA TYR A 141 -13.10 -13.18 -13.53
C TYR A 141 -12.65 -13.17 -15.00
N LEU A 142 -13.59 -12.99 -15.91
CA LEU A 142 -13.28 -12.86 -17.34
C LEU A 142 -12.85 -11.42 -17.61
N VAL A 143 -11.54 -11.26 -17.82
CA VAL A 143 -10.92 -9.96 -18.00
C VAL A 143 -10.87 -9.60 -19.49
N LYS A 144 -11.38 -8.42 -19.82
CA LYS A 144 -11.05 -7.71 -21.06
C LYS A 144 -9.83 -6.84 -20.82
N TRP A 145 -8.73 -7.20 -21.48
CA TRP A 145 -7.48 -6.46 -21.42
C TRP A 145 -7.57 -5.13 -22.16
N LYS A 146 -6.88 -4.11 -21.63
CA LYS A 146 -6.80 -2.80 -22.27
C LYS A 146 -5.93 -2.89 -23.53
N ASN A 147 -6.34 -2.19 -24.59
CA ASN A 147 -5.64 -2.15 -25.89
C ASN A 147 -5.47 -3.53 -26.58
N GLN A 148 -6.26 -4.54 -26.21
CA GLN A 148 -6.30 -5.84 -26.89
C GLN A 148 -7.69 -6.16 -27.42
N THR A 149 -7.74 -7.04 -28.42
CA THR A 149 -8.98 -7.52 -29.03
C THR A 149 -9.70 -8.49 -28.11
N HIS A 150 -11.02 -8.62 -28.27
CA HIS A 150 -11.86 -9.54 -27.49
C HIS A 150 -11.41 -11.01 -27.53
N SER A 151 -10.65 -11.41 -28.55
CA SER A 151 -10.05 -12.75 -28.67
C SER A 151 -8.99 -13.04 -27.61
N CYS A 152 -8.43 -12.00 -26.99
CA CYS A 152 -7.39 -12.12 -25.96
C CYS A 152 -7.97 -12.18 -24.54
N ASN A 153 -9.31 -12.13 -24.39
CA ASN A 153 -9.95 -12.19 -23.08
C ASN A 153 -9.63 -13.53 -22.41
N SER A 154 -9.26 -13.48 -21.14
CA SER A 154 -8.88 -14.65 -20.37
C SER A 154 -9.49 -14.61 -18.97
N TRP A 155 -9.71 -15.79 -18.41
CA TRP A 155 -10.13 -15.97 -17.02
C TRP A 155 -8.92 -15.80 -16.11
N VAL A 156 -9.04 -14.94 -15.10
CA VAL A 156 -7.96 -14.60 -14.16
C VAL A 156 -8.48 -14.82 -12.74
N SER A 157 -7.68 -15.51 -11.91
CA SER A 157 -8.00 -15.75 -10.50
C SER A 157 -7.81 -14.47 -9.69
N ILE A 158 -8.60 -14.28 -8.63
CA ILE A 158 -8.50 -13.12 -7.73
C ILE A 158 -7.08 -12.88 -7.19
N LYS A 159 -6.29 -13.96 -6.99
CA LYS A 159 -4.92 -13.90 -6.46
C LYS A 159 -3.93 -13.24 -7.43
N ASP A 160 -4.23 -13.23 -8.72
CA ASP A 160 -3.35 -12.67 -9.76
C ASP A 160 -3.63 -11.18 -10.02
N PHE A 161 -4.60 -10.58 -9.31
CA PHE A 161 -4.88 -9.15 -9.41
C PHE A 161 -4.02 -8.35 -8.43
N ASP A 162 -3.22 -7.42 -8.95
CA ASP A 162 -2.53 -6.42 -8.12
C ASP A 162 -3.50 -5.39 -7.52
N ASN A 163 -4.63 -5.15 -8.19
CA ASN A 163 -5.62 -4.15 -7.81
C ASN A 163 -7.04 -4.72 -7.89
N HIS A 164 -7.78 -4.67 -6.78
CA HIS A 164 -9.16 -5.15 -6.68
C HIS A 164 -10.23 -4.12 -7.13
N GLN A 165 -9.84 -2.90 -7.52
CA GLN A 165 -10.79 -1.88 -8.01
C GLN A 165 -11.66 -2.36 -9.20
N PRO A 166 -11.13 -3.06 -10.22
CA PRO A 166 -11.95 -3.57 -11.32
C PRO A 166 -13.07 -4.52 -10.85
N ILE A 167 -12.78 -5.37 -9.85
CA ILE A 167 -13.76 -6.28 -9.25
C ILE A 167 -14.85 -5.49 -8.53
N HIS A 168 -14.46 -4.48 -7.75
CA HIS A 168 -15.43 -3.62 -7.07
C HIS A 168 -16.36 -2.90 -8.07
N LEU A 169 -15.81 -2.36 -9.16
CA LEU A 169 -16.59 -1.71 -10.21
C LEU A 169 -17.56 -2.66 -10.90
N TYR A 170 -17.13 -3.91 -11.15
CA TYR A 170 -17.97 -4.96 -11.73
C TYR A 170 -19.21 -5.25 -10.86
N TRP A 171 -19.01 -5.54 -9.58
CA TRP A 171 -20.11 -5.82 -8.66
C TRP A 171 -21.00 -4.60 -8.44
N LYS A 172 -20.41 -3.39 -8.35
CA LYS A 172 -21.17 -2.15 -8.28
C LYS A 172 -22.11 -1.99 -9.48
N ARG A 173 -21.66 -2.30 -10.70
CA ARG A 173 -22.49 -2.29 -11.91
C ARG A 173 -23.63 -3.31 -11.82
N LEU A 174 -23.34 -4.56 -11.44
CA LEU A 174 -24.36 -5.60 -11.30
C LEU A 174 -25.45 -5.23 -10.26
N HIS A 175 -25.05 -4.66 -9.12
CA HIS A 175 -26.01 -4.21 -8.10
C HIS A 175 -26.88 -3.04 -8.58
N LEU A 176 -26.33 -2.14 -9.41
CA LEU A 176 -27.10 -1.05 -10.04
C LEU A 176 -28.10 -1.60 -11.06
N ASP A 177 -27.68 -2.54 -11.89
CA ASP A 177 -28.54 -3.14 -12.93
C ASP A 177 -29.70 -3.94 -12.32
N HIS A 178 -29.45 -4.67 -11.23
CA HIS A 178 -30.48 -5.39 -10.48
C HIS A 178 -31.54 -4.43 -9.88
N ASN A 179 -31.13 -3.28 -9.35
CA ASN A 179 -32.05 -2.29 -8.77
C ASN A 179 -32.91 -1.55 -9.82
N GLN A 180 -32.45 -1.43 -11.07
CA GLN A 180 -33.26 -0.84 -12.14
C GLN A 180 -34.31 -1.82 -12.69
N GLN A 181 -34.03 -3.12 -12.70
CA GLN A 181 -34.97 -4.16 -13.12
C GLN A 181 -36.13 -4.36 -12.13
N THR A 182 -35.89 -4.21 -10.82
CA THR A 182 -36.95 -4.27 -9.79
C THR A 182 -37.89 -3.05 -9.87
N SER A 183 -37.34 -1.87 -10.15
CA SER A 183 -38.10 -0.62 -10.33
C SER A 183 -39.02 -0.65 -11.55
N THR A 184 -38.53 -1.17 -12.68
CA THR A 184 -39.32 -1.32 -13.92
C THR A 184 -40.34 -2.46 -13.82
N SER A 185 -40.03 -3.57 -13.15
CA SER A 185 -40.99 -4.65 -12.87
C SER A 185 -42.13 -4.23 -11.93
N GLN A 186 -41.86 -3.39 -10.92
CA GLN A 186 -42.90 -2.82 -10.06
C GLN A 186 -43.84 -1.88 -10.83
N PHE A 187 -43.31 -1.06 -11.74
CA PHE A 187 -44.12 -0.18 -12.60
C PHE A 187 -45.01 -0.99 -13.57
N ASN A 188 -44.46 -2.04 -14.20
CA ASN A 188 -45.22 -2.91 -15.11
C ASN A 188 -46.30 -3.73 -14.38
N ASN A 189 -46.07 -4.14 -13.12
CA ASN A 189 -47.09 -4.80 -12.30
C ASN A 189 -48.19 -3.84 -11.82
N LEU A 190 -47.88 -2.55 -11.61
CA LEU A 190 -48.88 -1.53 -11.28
C LEU A 190 -49.83 -1.26 -12.46
N LEU A 191 -49.31 -1.28 -13.69
CA LEU A 191 -50.10 -1.11 -14.92
C LEU A 191 -51.03 -2.30 -15.18
N LYS A 192 -50.58 -3.54 -14.91
CA LYS A 192 -51.44 -4.74 -15.02
C LYS A 192 -52.58 -4.77 -13.99
N ARG A 193 -52.41 -4.16 -12.82
CA ARG A 193 -53.44 -4.10 -11.77
C ARG A 193 -54.56 -3.08 -12.07
N LYS A 194 -54.29 -2.04 -12.87
CA LYS A 194 -55.31 -1.05 -13.26
C LYS A 194 -56.20 -1.50 -14.43
N THR A 195 -55.76 -2.47 -15.24
CA THR A 195 -56.53 -2.98 -16.38
C THR A 195 -57.58 -4.03 -15.99
N THR A 196 -57.39 -4.76 -14.88
CA THR A 196 -58.35 -5.81 -14.45
C THR A 196 -59.62 -5.23 -13.80
N SER A 197 -59.62 -3.96 -13.39
CA SER A 197 -60.80 -3.30 -12.82
C SER A 197 -61.70 -2.58 -13.85
N LEU A 198 -61.32 -2.53 -15.14
CA LEU A 198 -62.09 -1.85 -16.19
C LEU A 198 -62.85 -2.80 -17.13
N ILE A 199 -62.53 -4.10 -17.14
CA ILE A 199 -63.19 -5.06 -18.03
C ILE A 199 -64.49 -5.64 -17.42
N VAL A 200 -64.69 -5.55 -16.09
CA VAL A 200 -65.88 -6.13 -15.43
C VAL A 200 -67.13 -5.22 -15.48
N THR A 201 -67.01 -3.94 -15.88
CA THR A 201 -68.13 -2.97 -15.75
C THR A 201 -68.75 -2.46 -17.05
N LEU A 202 -68.39 -2.97 -18.23
CA LEU A 202 -68.95 -2.46 -19.49
C LEU A 202 -69.35 -3.57 -20.47
N GLN A 203 -70.33 -4.40 -20.12
CA GLN A 203 -71.25 -4.96 -21.11
C GLN A 203 -72.62 -5.23 -20.48
N LEU A 204 -73.43 -4.18 -20.36
CA LEU A 204 -74.88 -4.27 -20.44
C LEU A 204 -75.40 -3.11 -21.29
N ASP A 205 -76.35 -3.47 -22.16
CA ASP A 205 -77.31 -2.64 -22.89
C ASP A 205 -77.10 -2.25 -24.37
N ARG A 206 -78.02 -2.88 -25.15
CA ARG A 206 -78.84 -2.39 -26.28
C ARG A 206 -78.19 -2.20 -27.64
N VAL A 207 -78.54 -3.00 -28.67
CA VAL A 207 -79.83 -3.18 -29.39
C VAL A 207 -80.13 -2.08 -30.43
N GLN A 208 -79.97 -2.51 -31.69
CA GLN A 208 -80.67 -2.19 -32.96
C GLN A 208 -80.76 -0.74 -33.46
N THR A 209 -80.37 -0.51 -34.73
CA THR A 209 -81.31 -0.54 -35.87
C THR A 209 -80.63 -0.51 -37.25
N ARG A 210 -81.09 -1.46 -38.08
CA ARG A 210 -81.28 -1.55 -39.55
C ARG A 210 -80.70 -0.49 -40.50
N GLY A 211 -80.04 -0.98 -41.56
CA GLY A 211 -79.87 -0.32 -42.85
C GLY A 211 -79.40 -1.30 -43.93
N ARG A 212 -80.24 -1.52 -44.96
CA ARG A 212 -80.14 -2.52 -46.02
C ARG A 212 -79.57 -1.86 -47.29
N THR A 213 -78.65 -2.52 -48.02
CA THR A 213 -78.62 -2.49 -49.50
C THR A 213 -77.64 -3.54 -50.08
N ARG A 214 -78.03 -4.10 -51.22
CA ARG A 214 -77.46 -5.25 -51.95
C ARG A 214 -76.56 -4.78 -53.10
N SER A 215 -75.56 -5.58 -53.47
CA SER A 215 -75.08 -5.82 -54.86
C SER A 215 -73.86 -6.74 -54.81
N ARG A 216 -73.54 -7.68 -55.72
CA ARG A 216 -74.19 -8.53 -56.71
C ARG A 216 -73.07 -9.48 -57.17
N ALA A 217 -73.36 -10.77 -57.25
CA ALA A 217 -72.39 -11.81 -57.59
C ALA A 217 -71.94 -11.77 -59.07
N HIS A 218 -70.70 -12.22 -59.31
CA HIS A 218 -70.30 -12.74 -60.61
C HIS A 218 -69.46 -14.01 -60.44
N THR A 219 -70.03 -15.12 -60.94
CA THR A 219 -69.42 -16.45 -61.06
C THR A 219 -68.70 -16.53 -62.40
N LYS A 220 -67.50 -17.09 -62.45
CA LYS A 220 -67.02 -17.83 -63.64
C LYS A 220 -66.30 -19.11 -63.23
N ARG A 221 -66.83 -20.21 -63.76
CA ARG A 221 -66.35 -21.59 -63.81
C ARG A 221 -65.30 -21.72 -64.93
N ASN A 222 -64.39 -22.68 -64.79
CA ASN A 222 -63.64 -23.45 -65.82
C ASN A 222 -62.69 -24.37 -65.00
N HIS A 223 -62.50 -25.67 -65.24
CA HIS A 223 -62.99 -26.66 -66.19
C HIS A 223 -63.00 -28.01 -65.45
#